data_AF-A0A4Y7RKU9-F1
#
_entry.id   AF-A0A4Y7RKU9-F1
#
_cell.length_a   1.000
_cell.length_b   1.000
_cell.length_c   1.000
_cell.angle_alpha   90.00
_cell.angle_beta   90.00
_cell.angle_gamma   90.00
#
_symmetry.space_group_name_H-M   'P 1'
#
loop_
_entity.id
_entity.type
_entity.pdbx_description
1 polymer ?
#
loop_
_entity_poly.entity_id
_entity_poly.type
_entity_poly.pdbx_seq_one_letter_code
_entity_poly.pdbx_strand_id
1 'polypeptide(L)'
;MRVLFGKEKIDTLSAEGELALTVLASIAEEERKSTCENVKWSIRKKYAQGRILAIDAGKLLGYDKTADRGLVINEEEAKIVQMIFDLYLSGMNSSEAARYLNSLGVPSYKGHPWRSHRILSIISNEKYKGDTLFLKTFNADPLTKKRMKNTGILPQYYAENTHTAIIDKDTWECVRLELERQKRYCKEHRISTYHKNNEKHPPILLLFCIKIKYYIYKCHIV
;
A
#
# COMPACT_ATOMS: atom_id res chain seq x y z
N MET A 1 6.89 18.28 -44.97
CA MET A 1 5.43 18.11 -44.99
C MET A 1 4.82 19.43 -44.54
N ARG A 2 4.06 20.12 -45.38
CA ARG A 2 3.44 21.43 -45.06
C ARG A 2 2.07 21.18 -44.44
N VAL A 3 1.80 21.77 -43.27
CA VAL A 3 0.50 21.66 -42.61
C VAL A 3 -0.07 23.07 -42.49
N LEU A 4 -1.31 23.25 -42.94
CA LEU A 4 -2.00 24.53 -42.88
C LEU A 4 -3.15 24.38 -41.88
N PHE A 5 -3.08 25.11 -40.76
CA PHE A 5 -4.15 25.12 -39.78
C PHE A 5 -5.22 26.13 -40.22
N GLY A 6 -6.27 25.63 -40.88
CA GLY A 6 -7.30 26.47 -41.53
C GLY A 6 -8.08 27.40 -40.58
N LYS A 7 -8.15 27.09 -39.28
CA LYS A 7 -8.79 27.96 -38.28
C LYS A 7 -7.91 29.11 -37.80
N GLU A 8 -6.60 28.92 -37.79
CA GLU A 8 -5.65 29.89 -37.21
C GLU A 8 -4.86 30.64 -38.30
N LYS A 9 -5.04 30.28 -39.58
CA LYS A 9 -4.26 30.78 -40.73
C LYS A 9 -2.74 30.66 -40.50
N ILE A 10 -2.31 29.66 -39.73
CA ILE A 10 -0.89 29.39 -39.48
C ILE A 10 -0.37 28.46 -40.57
N ASP A 11 0.62 28.96 -41.32
CA ASP A 11 1.43 28.14 -42.22
C ASP A 11 2.67 27.65 -41.48
N THR A 12 2.80 26.35 -41.30
CA THR A 12 3.93 25.77 -40.54
C THR A 12 5.29 25.93 -41.23
N LEU A 13 5.33 26.45 -42.46
CA LEU A 13 6.59 26.76 -43.17
C LEU A 13 6.97 28.25 -43.15
N SER A 14 6.13 29.14 -42.61
CA SER A 14 6.52 30.55 -42.44
C SER A 14 7.25 30.74 -41.10
N ALA A 15 8.27 31.59 -41.07
CA ALA A 15 9.02 31.89 -39.84
C ALA A 15 8.09 32.43 -38.73
N GLU A 16 7.08 33.22 -39.11
CA GLU A 16 6.03 33.72 -38.21
C GLU A 16 5.15 32.59 -37.65
N GLY A 17 4.80 31.60 -38.48
CA GLY A 17 4.00 30.45 -38.08
C GLY A 17 4.75 29.48 -37.17
N GLU A 18 6.06 29.27 -37.39
CA GLU A 18 6.92 28.47 -36.53
C GLU A 18 7.10 29.12 -35.15
N LEU A 19 7.33 30.44 -35.11
CA LEU A 19 7.41 31.20 -33.87
C LEU A 19 6.08 31.16 -33.11
N ALA A 20 4.95 31.39 -33.79
CA ALA A 20 3.62 31.33 -33.19
C ALA A 20 3.35 29.93 -32.60
N LEU A 21 3.68 28.86 -33.33
CA LEU A 21 3.52 27.49 -32.85
C LEU A 21 4.38 27.19 -31.63
N THR A 22 5.63 27.67 -31.61
CA THR A 22 6.55 27.48 -30.48
C THR A 22 6.02 28.19 -29.21
N VAL A 23 5.50 29.40 -29.36
CA VAL A 23 4.89 30.15 -28.26
C VAL A 23 3.62 29.44 -27.76
N LEU A 24 2.72 29.03 -28.66
CA LEU A 24 1.50 28.29 -28.30
C LEU A 24 1.81 26.96 -27.62
N ALA A 25 2.80 26.22 -28.11
CA ALA A 25 3.27 24.98 -27.49
C ALA A 25 3.81 25.22 -26.08
N SER A 26 4.55 26.32 -25.88
CA SER A 26 5.10 26.70 -24.57
C SER A 26 3.98 27.03 -23.57
N ILE A 27 2.99 27.81 -24.00
CA ILE A 27 1.80 28.15 -23.18
C ILE A 27 1.02 26.87 -22.83
N ALA A 28 0.73 26.03 -23.82
CA ALA A 28 0.00 24.79 -23.60
C ALA A 28 0.73 23.84 -22.63
N GLU A 29 2.06 23.78 -22.67
CA GLU A 29 2.86 22.99 -21.74
C GLU A 29 2.83 23.56 -20.32
N GLU A 30 2.85 24.88 -20.17
CA GLU A 30 2.71 25.55 -18.87
C GLU A 30 1.33 25.33 -18.24
N GLU A 31 0.25 25.46 -19.01
CA GLU A 31 -1.11 25.19 -18.54
C GLU A 31 -1.29 23.73 -18.10
N ARG A 32 -0.69 22.79 -18.82
CA ARG A 32 -0.69 21.37 -18.44
C ARG A 32 0.03 21.15 -17.12
N LYS A 33 1.19 21.78 -16.91
CA LYS A 33 1.94 21.70 -15.65
C LYS A 33 1.13 22.29 -14.49
N SER A 34 0.60 23.50 -14.67
CA SER A 34 -0.24 24.18 -13.68
C SER A 34 -1.47 23.35 -13.31
N THR A 35 -2.18 22.77 -14.29
CA THR A 35 -3.33 21.88 -14.06
C THR A 35 -2.93 20.64 -13.26
N CYS A 36 -1.81 20.01 -13.61
CA CYS A 36 -1.30 18.83 -12.90
C CYS A 36 -0.96 19.16 -11.43
N GLU A 37 -0.35 20.31 -11.18
CA GLU A 37 -0.03 20.80 -9.85
C GLU A 37 -1.28 21.09 -9.03
N ASN A 38 -2.28 21.76 -9.62
CA ASN A 38 -3.56 22.05 -8.98
C ASN A 38 -4.31 20.77 -8.58
N VAL A 39 -4.31 19.75 -9.44
CA VAL A 39 -4.89 18.43 -9.12
C VAL A 39 -4.14 17.77 -7.95
N LYS A 40 -2.80 17.77 -7.97
CA LYS A 40 -1.98 17.22 -6.87
C LYS A 40 -2.23 17.97 -5.57
N TRP A 41 -2.29 19.29 -5.61
CA TRP A 41 -2.56 20.14 -4.44
C TRP A 41 -3.94 19.87 -3.86
N SER A 42 -4.97 19.79 -4.70
CA SER A 42 -6.35 19.46 -4.29
C SER A 42 -6.42 18.11 -3.60
N ILE A 43 -5.74 17.08 -4.14
CA ILE A 43 -5.66 15.75 -3.53
C ILE A 43 -4.97 15.81 -2.16
N ARG A 44 -3.82 16.49 -2.07
CA ARG A 44 -3.08 16.66 -0.79
C ARG A 44 -3.91 17.39 0.26
N LYS A 45 -4.63 18.45 -0.13
CA LYS A 45 -5.49 19.22 0.77
C LYS A 45 -6.61 18.36 1.36
N LYS A 46 -7.20 17.47 0.56
CA LYS A 46 -8.23 16.55 1.05
C LYS A 46 -7.68 15.51 2.01
N TYR A 47 -6.49 14.95 1.74
CA TYR A 47 -5.81 14.07 2.70
C TYR A 47 -5.47 14.78 4.01
N ALA A 48 -4.99 16.03 3.96
CA ALA A 48 -4.70 16.84 5.14
C ALA A 48 -5.96 17.12 5.98
N GLN A 49 -7.12 17.23 5.33
CA GLN A 49 -8.42 17.41 5.98
C GLN A 49 -9.05 16.09 6.47
N GLY A 50 -8.35 14.96 6.35
CA GLY A 50 -8.89 13.64 6.69
C GLY A 50 -10.01 13.16 5.75
N ARG A 51 -10.27 13.89 4.65
CA ARG A 51 -11.28 13.51 3.65
C ARG A 51 -10.73 12.41 2.77
N ILE A 52 -11.13 11.18 3.04
CA ILE A 52 -10.82 10.00 2.24
C ILE A 52 -11.46 10.17 0.86
N LEU A 53 -10.61 10.40 -0.15
CA LEU A 53 -11.05 10.63 -1.53
C LEU A 53 -11.43 9.35 -2.27
N ALA A 54 -10.67 8.31 -1.98
CA ALA A 54 -10.69 7.00 -2.61
C ALA A 54 -9.55 6.23 -1.96
N ILE A 55 -9.79 5.00 -1.53
CA ILE A 55 -8.69 4.17 -1.07
C ILE A 55 -8.02 3.62 -2.33
N ASP A 56 -6.84 4.16 -2.67
CA ASP A 56 -6.02 3.62 -3.77
C ASP A 56 -5.46 2.26 -3.34
N ALA A 57 -6.28 1.23 -3.53
CA ALA A 57 -6.02 -0.12 -3.07
C ALA A 57 -5.73 -1.12 -4.20
N GLY A 58 -5.64 -0.67 -5.47
CA GLY A 58 -5.54 -1.61 -6.59
C GLY A 58 -6.64 -2.69 -6.48
N LYS A 59 -6.27 -3.98 -6.56
CA LYS A 59 -7.11 -5.08 -6.04
C LYS A 59 -6.56 -5.45 -4.66
N LEU A 60 -7.36 -5.26 -3.61
CA LEU A 60 -7.04 -5.62 -2.23
C LEU A 60 -7.84 -6.87 -1.88
N LEU A 61 -7.15 -7.96 -1.58
CA LEU A 61 -7.80 -9.23 -1.22
C LEU A 61 -8.71 -9.01 -0.01
N GLY A 62 -9.92 -9.58 -0.03
CA GLY A 62 -10.88 -9.43 1.07
C GLY A 62 -11.80 -8.21 0.93
N TYR A 63 -11.59 -7.37 -0.09
CA TYR A 63 -12.37 -6.16 -0.30
C TYR A 63 -12.77 -5.95 -1.76
N ASP A 64 -14.04 -5.61 -1.95
CA ASP A 64 -14.58 -5.10 -3.21
C ASP A 64 -14.62 -3.58 -3.21
N LYS A 65 -14.41 -2.99 -4.38
CA LYS A 65 -14.47 -1.54 -4.58
C LYS A 65 -15.89 -1.11 -4.90
N THR A 66 -16.38 -0.11 -4.18
CA THR A 66 -17.68 0.52 -4.49
C THR A 66 -17.53 1.55 -5.61
N ALA A 67 -18.66 1.96 -6.20
CA ALA A 67 -18.72 3.02 -7.20
C ALA A 67 -18.08 4.33 -6.70
N ASP A 68 -18.24 4.62 -5.41
CA ASP A 68 -17.67 5.79 -4.74
C ASP A 68 -16.19 5.63 -4.35
N ARG A 69 -15.52 4.59 -4.85
CA ARG A 69 -14.11 4.27 -4.57
C ARG A 69 -13.81 3.98 -3.09
N GLY A 70 -14.83 3.56 -2.34
CA GLY A 70 -14.71 2.96 -1.01
C GLY A 70 -14.36 1.47 -1.08
N LEU A 71 -14.25 0.84 0.10
CA LEU A 71 -14.01 -0.59 0.25
C LEU A 71 -15.15 -1.23 1.04
N VAL A 72 -15.68 -2.35 0.53
CA VAL A 72 -16.66 -3.21 1.20
C VAL A 72 -16.07 -4.59 1.34
N ILE A 73 -16.34 -5.26 2.47
CA ILE A 73 -15.79 -6.59 2.75
C ILE A 73 -16.38 -7.61 1.78
N ASN A 74 -15.50 -8.40 1.17
CA ASN A 74 -15.87 -9.62 0.48
C ASN A 74 -15.64 -10.80 1.43
N GLU A 75 -16.72 -11.38 1.96
CA GLU A 75 -16.68 -12.39 3.01
C GLU A 75 -15.87 -13.65 2.64
N GLU A 76 -15.88 -14.06 1.37
CA GLU A 76 -15.13 -15.24 0.92
C GLU A 76 -13.63 -14.98 0.92
N GLU A 77 -13.21 -13.84 0.36
CA GLU A 77 -11.80 -13.46 0.34
C GLU A 77 -11.31 -13.03 1.74
N ALA A 78 -12.18 -12.46 2.58
CA ALA A 78 -11.84 -12.02 3.94
C ALA A 78 -11.46 -13.19 4.85
N LYS A 79 -12.10 -14.35 4.70
CA LYS A 79 -11.71 -15.60 5.40
C LYS A 79 -10.27 -16.01 5.09
N ILE A 80 -9.82 -15.82 3.85
CA ILE A 80 -8.44 -16.11 3.45
C ILE A 80 -7.48 -15.16 4.17
N VAL A 81 -7.84 -13.88 4.27
CA VAL A 81 -7.04 -12.89 5.01
C VAL A 81 -6.96 -13.26 6.48
N GLN A 82 -8.09 -13.57 7.14
CA GLN A 82 -8.12 -14.01 8.55
C GLN A 82 -7.24 -15.24 8.78
N MET A 83 -7.40 -16.27 7.93
CA MET A 83 -6.56 -17.46 7.98
C MET A 83 -5.07 -17.14 7.84
N ILE A 84 -4.67 -16.16 7.01
CA ILE A 84 -3.26 -15.75 6.89
C ILE A 84 -2.74 -15.17 8.21
N PHE A 85 -3.52 -14.34 8.90
CA PHE A 85 -3.15 -13.80 10.20
C PHE A 85 -3.05 -14.90 11.26
N ASP A 86 -4.02 -15.81 11.30
CA ASP A 86 -4.03 -16.94 12.23
C ASP A 86 -2.84 -17.87 12.03
N LEU A 87 -2.52 -18.22 10.77
CA LEU A 87 -1.36 -19.06 10.45
C LEU A 87 -0.06 -18.40 10.93
N TYR A 88 0.09 -17.09 10.72
CA TYR A 88 1.27 -16.37 11.17
C TYR A 88 1.37 -16.35 12.71
N LEU A 89 0.27 -16.04 13.39
CA LEU A 89 0.20 -16.03 14.86
C LEU A 89 0.34 -17.42 15.50
N SER A 90 0.03 -18.49 14.76
CA SER A 90 0.31 -19.87 15.16
C SER A 90 1.81 -20.21 15.16
N GLY A 91 2.66 -19.31 14.66
CA GLY A 91 4.11 -19.47 14.58
C GLY A 91 4.61 -19.98 13.23
N MET A 92 3.75 -20.07 12.20
CA MET A 92 4.22 -20.34 10.84
C MET A 92 4.94 -19.13 10.27
N ASN A 93 6.07 -19.36 9.61
CA ASN A 93 6.69 -18.29 8.84
C ASN A 93 5.92 -18.02 7.53
N SER A 94 6.17 -16.87 6.91
CA SER A 94 5.47 -16.46 5.68
C SER A 94 5.63 -17.44 4.52
N SER A 95 6.74 -18.18 4.46
CA SER A 95 6.99 -19.19 3.43
C SER A 95 6.23 -20.49 3.68
N GLU A 96 6.05 -20.88 4.94
CA GLU A 96 5.21 -22.01 5.37
C GLU A 96 3.74 -21.70 5.14
N ALA A 97 3.27 -20.53 5.56
CA ALA A 97 1.90 -20.09 5.32
C ALA A 97 1.57 -20.09 3.82
N ALA A 98 2.49 -19.59 2.97
CA ALA A 98 2.32 -19.65 1.52
C ALA A 98 2.22 -21.08 0.98
N ARG A 99 3.08 -22.00 1.43
CA ARG A 99 3.03 -23.41 1.03
C ARG A 99 1.74 -24.08 1.48
N TYR A 100 1.29 -23.80 2.70
CA TYR A 100 0.05 -24.33 3.25
C TYR A 100 -1.17 -23.90 2.43
N LEU A 101 -1.30 -22.61 2.12
CA LEU A 101 -2.38 -22.11 1.27
C LEU A 101 -2.37 -22.73 -0.14
N ASN A 102 -1.17 -22.91 -0.72
CA ASN A 102 -1.05 -23.58 -2.00
C ASN A 102 -1.46 -25.06 -1.93
N SER A 103 -1.15 -25.76 -0.83
CA SER A 103 -1.57 -27.16 -0.64
C SER A 103 -3.08 -27.33 -0.48
N LEU A 104 -3.76 -26.31 0.04
CA LEU A 104 -5.22 -26.25 0.11
C LEU A 104 -5.87 -25.89 -1.24
N GLY A 105 -5.07 -25.62 -2.28
CA GLY A 105 -5.58 -25.19 -3.58
C GLY A 105 -6.20 -23.79 -3.59
N VAL A 106 -5.97 -22.98 -2.55
CA VAL A 106 -6.52 -21.62 -2.44
C VAL A 106 -5.75 -20.70 -3.39
N PRO A 107 -6.36 -20.18 -4.48
CA PRO A 107 -5.68 -19.28 -5.38
C PRO A 107 -5.48 -17.91 -4.70
N SER A 108 -4.40 -17.22 -5.05
CA SER A 108 -4.30 -15.79 -4.70
C SER A 108 -5.27 -14.95 -5.55
N TYR A 109 -5.48 -13.68 -5.20
CA TYR A 109 -6.43 -12.79 -5.90
C TYR A 109 -6.24 -12.63 -7.44
N LYS A 110 -5.09 -13.06 -7.99
CA LYS A 110 -4.77 -13.07 -9.44
C LYS A 110 -4.73 -14.48 -10.04
N GLY A 111 -5.17 -15.52 -9.32
CA GLY A 111 -5.04 -16.91 -9.74
C GLY A 111 -3.61 -17.47 -9.69
N HIS A 112 -2.65 -16.72 -9.12
CA HIS A 112 -1.26 -17.20 -8.99
C HIS A 112 -1.03 -17.93 -7.65
N PRO A 113 -0.03 -18.82 -7.58
CA PRO A 113 0.40 -19.42 -6.33
C PRO A 113 0.86 -18.37 -5.30
N TRP A 114 0.61 -18.67 -4.03
CA TRP A 114 1.09 -17.90 -2.90
C TRP A 114 2.61 -17.91 -2.81
N ARG A 115 3.19 -16.73 -2.55
CA ARG A 115 4.62 -16.52 -2.32
C ARG A 115 4.82 -15.78 -1.00
N SER A 116 5.95 -16.03 -0.35
CA SER A 116 6.29 -15.48 0.97
C SER A 116 6.14 -13.95 1.05
N HIS A 117 6.63 -13.20 0.05
CA HIS A 117 6.50 -11.73 0.02
C HIS A 117 5.04 -11.25 -0.03
N ARG A 118 4.12 -12.04 -0.60
CA ARG A 118 2.70 -11.70 -0.68
C ARG A 118 2.04 -11.84 0.68
N ILE A 119 2.39 -12.89 1.43
CA ILE A 119 1.95 -13.06 2.82
C ILE A 119 2.43 -11.88 3.66
N LEU A 120 3.73 -11.55 3.58
CA LEU A 120 4.30 -10.38 4.28
C LEU A 120 3.59 -9.08 3.90
N SER A 121 3.29 -8.88 2.61
CA SER A 121 2.54 -7.72 2.12
C SER A 121 1.12 -7.64 2.66
N ILE A 122 0.49 -8.77 3.00
CA ILE A 122 -0.86 -8.79 3.57
C ILE A 122 -0.79 -8.44 5.05
N ILE A 123 0.02 -9.18 5.82
CA ILE A 123 0.07 -9.05 7.27
C ILE A 123 0.63 -7.70 7.75
N SER A 124 1.39 -7.00 6.91
CA SER A 124 1.93 -5.66 7.22
C SER A 124 1.09 -4.49 6.72
N ASN A 125 -0.01 -4.77 6.00
CA ASN A 125 -0.83 -3.72 5.42
C ASN A 125 -1.87 -3.22 6.43
N GLU A 126 -1.79 -1.95 6.78
CA GLU A 126 -2.68 -1.28 7.75
C GLU A 126 -4.15 -1.27 7.31
N LYS A 127 -4.42 -1.45 6.01
CA LYS A 127 -5.79 -1.48 5.49
C LYS A 127 -6.62 -2.60 6.12
N TYR A 128 -6.01 -3.74 6.44
CA TYR A 128 -6.75 -4.85 7.04
C TYR A 128 -7.28 -4.56 8.45
N LYS A 129 -6.70 -3.58 9.16
CA LYS A 129 -7.21 -3.07 10.44
C LYS A 129 -8.11 -1.82 10.30
N GLY A 130 -8.53 -1.50 9.08
CA GLY A 130 -9.44 -0.39 8.77
C GLY A 130 -8.77 0.97 8.60
N ASP A 131 -7.43 1.06 8.64
CA ASP A 131 -6.72 2.33 8.56
C ASP A 131 -6.13 2.56 7.15
N THR A 132 -5.69 3.78 6.83
CA THR A 132 -5.04 4.05 5.54
C THR A 132 -3.95 5.09 5.67
N LEU A 133 -2.76 4.74 5.16
CA LEU A 133 -1.66 5.69 5.00
C LEU A 133 -1.57 6.16 3.55
N PHE A 134 -1.89 7.43 3.32
CA PHE A 134 -1.84 8.09 2.01
C PHE A 134 -0.43 8.59 1.67
N LEU A 135 -0.16 8.72 0.37
CA LEU A 135 1.12 9.20 -0.18
C LEU A 135 2.34 8.37 0.22
N LYS A 136 2.20 7.05 0.38
CA LYS A 136 3.34 6.10 0.47
C LYS A 136 4.25 6.16 -0.76
N THR A 137 3.69 6.51 -1.92
CA THR A 137 4.41 6.69 -3.18
C THR A 137 3.86 7.91 -3.90
N PHE A 138 4.67 8.50 -4.78
CA PHE A 138 4.26 9.62 -5.63
C PHE A 138 4.93 9.52 -7.00
N ASN A 139 4.39 10.20 -8.00
CA ASN A 139 5.03 10.32 -9.31
C ASN A 139 6.15 11.35 -9.21
N ALA A 140 7.40 10.88 -9.36
CA ALA A 140 8.59 11.70 -9.28
C ALA A 140 8.79 12.57 -10.52
N ASP A 141 8.44 12.00 -11.67
CA ASP A 141 8.56 12.64 -12.97
C ASP A 141 7.17 12.72 -13.62
N PRO A 142 6.67 13.93 -13.93
CA PRO A 142 5.39 14.13 -14.60
C PRO A 142 5.30 13.49 -16.00
N LEU A 143 6.41 13.46 -16.75
CA LEU A 143 6.46 12.98 -18.14
C LEU A 143 6.53 11.46 -18.18
N THR A 144 7.50 10.86 -17.48
CA THR A 144 7.67 9.39 -17.46
C THR A 144 6.69 8.69 -16.53
N LYS A 145 5.97 9.44 -15.68
CA LYS A 145 5.06 8.92 -14.64
C LYS A 145 5.73 7.89 -13.71
N LYS A 146 7.06 7.97 -13.56
CA LYS A 146 7.83 7.07 -12.71
C LYS A 146 7.41 7.25 -11.26
N ARG A 147 6.95 6.17 -10.62
CA ARG A 147 6.60 6.16 -9.20
C ARG A 147 7.84 6.00 -8.33
N MET A 148 7.92 6.79 -7.27
CA MET A 148 8.94 6.69 -6.22
C MET A 148 8.27 6.46 -4.87
N LYS A 149 8.94 5.71 -3.98
CA LYS A 149 8.55 5.66 -2.57
C LYS A 149 8.75 7.02 -1.92
N ASN A 150 7.80 7.41 -1.09
CA ASN A 150 7.90 8.63 -0.32
C ASN A 150 8.68 8.38 0.97
N THR A 151 9.96 8.76 0.99
CA THR A 151 10.85 8.63 2.16
C THR A 151 10.91 9.90 2.99
N GLY A 152 9.86 10.73 2.97
CA GLY A 152 9.80 12.03 3.63
C GLY A 152 9.95 13.23 2.68
N ILE A 153 9.95 12.98 1.36
CA ILE A 153 9.99 14.03 0.33
C ILE A 153 8.67 14.84 0.34
N LEU A 154 7.55 14.16 0.62
CA LEU A 154 6.22 14.77 0.75
C LEU A 154 5.60 14.39 2.09
N PRO A 155 4.69 15.22 2.64
CA PRO A 155 3.93 14.84 3.83
C PRO A 155 3.09 13.58 3.54
N GLN A 156 3.16 12.63 4.46
CA GLN A 156 2.29 11.46 4.49
C GLN A 156 1.12 11.73 5.44
N TYR A 157 -0.05 11.17 5.13
CA TYR A 157 -1.26 11.38 5.91
C TYR A 157 -1.81 10.04 6.38
N TYR A 158 -1.93 9.87 7.68
CA TYR A 158 -2.53 8.69 8.29
C TYR A 158 -3.96 8.99 8.68
N ALA A 159 -4.89 8.14 8.27
CA ALA A 159 -6.29 8.23 8.64
C ALA A 159 -6.74 6.90 9.26
N GLU A 160 -7.44 6.98 10.38
CA GLU A 160 -7.96 5.83 11.10
C GLU A 160 -9.40 5.53 10.72
N ASN A 161 -9.80 4.26 10.84
CA ASN A 161 -11.18 3.79 10.62
C ASN A 161 -11.77 4.27 9.29
N THR A 162 -10.97 4.24 8.22
CA THR A 162 -11.34 4.70 6.89
C THR A 162 -12.33 3.78 6.18
N HIS A 163 -12.38 2.51 6.59
CA HIS A 163 -13.26 1.47 6.08
C HIS A 163 -13.39 0.36 7.12
N THR A 164 -14.35 -0.55 6.91
CA THR A 164 -14.56 -1.69 7.80
C THR A 164 -13.32 -2.59 7.83
N ALA A 165 -12.83 -2.89 9.03
CA ALA A 165 -11.68 -3.76 9.22
C ALA A 165 -12.05 -5.24 9.04
N ILE A 166 -11.15 -6.02 8.43
CA ILE A 166 -11.24 -7.50 8.40
C ILE A 166 -10.61 -8.11 9.66
N ILE A 167 -9.54 -7.48 10.16
CA ILE A 167 -8.77 -7.90 11.32
C ILE A 167 -8.91 -6.83 12.40
N ASP A 168 -9.14 -7.24 13.65
CA ASP A 168 -9.17 -6.30 14.76
C ASP A 168 -7.80 -5.66 15.02
N LYS A 169 -7.82 -4.48 15.65
CA LYS A 169 -6.60 -3.68 15.87
C LYS A 169 -5.58 -4.43 16.73
N ASP A 170 -6.03 -5.23 17.70
CA ASP A 170 -5.16 -5.95 18.63
C ASP A 170 -4.43 -7.10 17.94
N THR A 171 -5.13 -7.90 17.14
CA THR A 171 -4.56 -8.98 16.32
C THR A 171 -3.54 -8.43 15.33
N TRP A 172 -3.86 -7.32 14.65
CA TRP A 172 -2.92 -6.69 13.72
C TRP A 172 -1.67 -6.18 14.44
N GLU A 173 -1.84 -5.59 15.62
CA GLU A 173 -0.75 -5.10 16.44
C GLU A 173 0.15 -6.23 16.97
N CYS A 174 -0.43 -7.35 17.38
CA CYS A 174 0.32 -8.56 17.76
C CYS A 174 1.25 -9.01 16.63
N VAL A 175 0.73 -9.05 15.40
CA VAL A 175 1.51 -9.41 14.21
C VAL A 175 2.61 -8.39 13.91
N ARG A 176 2.32 -7.09 14.04
CA ARG A 176 3.32 -6.01 13.87
C ARG A 176 4.47 -6.18 14.86
N LEU A 177 4.16 -6.38 16.13
CA LEU A 177 5.15 -6.55 17.20
C LEU A 177 6.01 -7.79 16.97
N GLU A 178 5.43 -8.90 16.50
CA GLU A 178 6.18 -10.10 16.16
C GLU A 178 7.11 -9.88 14.95
N LEU A 179 6.66 -9.18 13.91
CA LEU A 179 7.52 -8.80 12.79
C LEU A 179 8.69 -7.91 13.23
N GLU A 180 8.45 -6.96 14.14
CA GLU A 180 9.50 -6.11 14.70
C GLU A 180 10.49 -6.88 15.57
N ARG A 181 9.99 -7.81 16.39
CA ARG A 181 10.82 -8.72 17.18
C ARG A 181 11.74 -9.54 16.26
N GLN A 182 11.20 -10.13 15.20
CA GLN A 182 11.98 -10.90 14.22
C GLN A 182 13.05 -10.04 13.52
N LYS A 183 12.70 -8.82 13.12
CA LYS A 183 13.67 -7.87 12.52
C LYS A 183 14.78 -7.50 13.49
N ARG A 184 14.44 -7.19 14.74
CA ARG A 184 15.42 -6.86 15.79
C ARG A 184 16.36 -8.04 16.02
N TYR A 185 15.82 -9.24 16.13
CA TYR A 185 16.59 -10.47 16.26
C TYR A 185 17.59 -10.67 15.11
N CYS A 186 17.14 -10.55 13.86
CA CYS A 186 17.99 -10.65 12.68
C CYS A 186 19.13 -9.61 12.71
N LYS A 187 18.83 -8.37 13.14
CA LYS A 187 19.82 -7.30 13.25
C LYS A 187 20.87 -7.60 14.32
N GLU A 188 20.44 -8.02 15.51
CA GLU A 188 21.31 -8.33 16.66
C GLU A 188 22.26 -9.49 16.34
N HIS A 189 21.74 -10.54 15.72
CA HIS A 189 22.51 -11.73 15.38
C HIS A 189 23.17 -11.69 13.99
N ARG A 190 23.05 -10.55 13.27
CA ARG A 190 23.60 -10.35 11.90
C ARG A 190 23.18 -11.45 10.91
N ILE A 191 21.92 -11.90 11.00
CA ILE A 191 21.34 -12.92 10.12
C ILE A 191 20.41 -12.23 9.12
N SER A 192 20.39 -12.69 7.87
CA SER A 192 19.53 -12.13 6.84
C SER A 192 18.03 -12.41 7.04
N THR A 193 17.69 -13.59 7.57
CA THR A 193 16.31 -14.07 7.70
C THR A 193 16.11 -14.79 9.03
N TYR A 194 14.94 -14.58 9.64
CA TYR A 194 14.54 -15.31 10.85
C TYR A 194 14.11 -16.73 10.50
N HIS A 195 14.72 -17.72 11.16
CA HIS A 195 14.38 -19.13 11.00
C HIS A 195 13.95 -19.69 12.36
N LYS A 196 12.72 -20.18 12.45
CA LYS A 196 12.17 -20.74 13.70
C LYS A 196 12.93 -21.96 14.21
N ASN A 197 13.56 -22.74 13.33
CA ASN A 197 14.32 -23.94 13.69
C ASN A 197 15.83 -23.67 13.81
N ASN A 198 16.26 -22.43 14.03
CA ASN A 198 17.69 -22.14 14.12
C ASN A 198 18.25 -22.62 15.47
N GLU A 199 18.94 -23.76 15.46
CA GLU A 199 19.54 -24.37 16.65
C GLU A 199 20.57 -23.45 17.33
N LYS A 200 21.28 -22.62 16.55
CA LYS A 200 22.26 -21.66 17.08
C LYS A 200 21.61 -20.51 17.87
N HIS A 201 20.30 -20.33 17.68
CA HIS A 201 19.59 -19.08 17.88
C HIS A 201 18.09 -19.37 18.14
N PRO A 202 17.76 -20.02 19.29
CA PRO A 202 16.44 -20.58 19.52
C PRO A 202 15.34 -19.51 19.60
N PRO A 203 14.14 -19.77 19.07
CA PRO A 203 13.04 -18.82 19.05
C PRO A 203 12.45 -18.62 20.46
N ILE A 204 12.26 -17.38 20.89
CA ILE A 204 11.66 -17.01 22.20
C ILE A 204 10.11 -17.14 22.16
N LEU A 205 9.55 -17.97 21.29
CA LEU A 205 8.16 -17.81 20.81
C LEU A 205 7.05 -18.12 21.83
N LEU A 206 7.28 -18.95 22.85
CA LEU A 206 6.18 -19.42 23.70
C LEU A 206 5.72 -18.45 24.81
N LEU A 207 6.57 -17.52 25.25
CA LEU A 207 6.28 -16.69 26.43
C LEU A 207 5.58 -15.36 26.11
N PHE A 208 5.64 -14.88 24.86
CA PHE A 208 5.15 -13.54 24.52
C PHE A 208 3.67 -13.50 24.13
N CYS A 209 3.12 -14.49 23.43
CA CYS A 209 1.71 -14.42 23.00
C CYS A 209 0.73 -14.51 24.20
N ILE A 210 1.06 -15.31 25.23
CA ILE A 210 0.29 -15.37 26.49
C ILE A 210 0.39 -14.04 27.24
N LYS A 211 1.59 -13.42 27.32
CA LYS A 211 1.79 -12.11 27.95
C LYS A 211 1.16 -10.95 27.18
N ILE A 212 1.10 -11.01 25.84
CA ILE A 212 0.51 -9.94 25.01
C ILE A 212 -1.01 -9.92 25.14
N LYS A 213 -1.69 -11.08 25.12
CA LYS A 213 -3.10 -11.13 25.52
C LYS A 213 -3.27 -10.54 26.93
N TYR A 214 -2.44 -10.94 27.90
CA TYR A 214 -2.49 -10.41 29.27
C TYR A 214 -2.20 -8.89 29.40
N TYR A 215 -1.34 -8.32 28.55
CA TYR A 215 -0.99 -6.89 28.57
C TYR A 215 -2.07 -6.02 27.92
N ILE A 216 -2.69 -6.50 26.83
CA ILE A 216 -3.81 -5.82 26.18
C ILE A 216 -5.04 -5.78 27.11
N TYR A 217 -5.34 -6.87 27.82
CA TYR A 217 -6.41 -6.88 28.85
C TYR A 217 -6.13 -5.94 30.03
N LYS A 218 -4.87 -5.60 30.33
CA LYS A 218 -4.52 -4.69 31.44
C LYS A 218 -4.61 -3.21 31.06
N CYS A 219 -4.39 -2.84 29.79
CA CYS A 219 -4.50 -1.45 29.33
C CYS A 219 -5.94 -0.95 29.20
N HIS A 220 -6.94 -1.83 29.17
CA HIS A 220 -8.36 -1.45 29.11
C HIS A 220 -9.05 -1.32 30.49
N ILE A 221 -8.32 -1.47 31.60
CA ILE A 221 -8.86 -1.42 32.99
C ILE A 221 -8.19 -0.30 33.83
N VAL A 222 -7.57 0.71 33.22
CA VAL A 222 -7.06 1.89 33.95
C VAL A 222 -7.63 3.17 33.36
#